data_AF-A0AAV9QA36-F1
#
_entry.id   AF-A0AAV9QA36-F1
#
_cell.length_a   1.000
_cell.length_b   1.000
_cell.length_c   1.000
_cell.angle_alpha   90.00
_cell.angle_beta   90.00
_cell.angle_gamma   90.00
#
_symmetry.space_group_name_H-M   'P 1'
#
loop_
_entity.id
_entity.type
_entity.pdbx_description
1 polymer ?
#
loop_
_entity_poly.entity_id
_entity_poly.type
_entity_poly.pdbx_seq_one_letter_code
_entity_poly.pdbx_strand_id
1 'polypeptide(L)'
;MTVGTSEGYIEKMASVVSHAMLPSVIWALFFGSGTVGTNSDAWSDEERLQTYHSMVKEFLLPRAGSSAFIAEAGDFSACASWWPPGSHQPPKDLPPQEDLHDLLEQQPQEGKGTSKLLAAFEREIQKVKTELIWSRYGREFWHLALLGRDPRKKPALRGAVRAVLQPFIDQAAAEGKPIWLATTSAHARDIYLHFGWQLVRTVTVEGHNQWCMILFPPSQDSTSKRCSMLKRSMRYGGLGELVNCREQVEQ
;
A
#
# COMPACT_ATOMS: atom_id res chain seq x y z
N MET A 1 -11.88 10.39 -10.61
CA MET A 1 -11.13 10.19 -9.35
C MET A 1 -10.75 11.57 -8.87
N THR A 2 -10.88 11.82 -7.57
CA THR A 2 -10.38 13.05 -6.93
C THR A 2 -9.41 12.70 -5.81
N VAL A 3 -8.58 13.65 -5.39
CA VAL A 3 -7.61 13.47 -4.30
C VAL A 3 -7.79 14.58 -3.27
N GLY A 4 -7.55 14.25 -2.00
CA GLY A 4 -7.67 15.22 -0.91
C GLY A 4 -6.99 14.78 0.38
N THR A 5 -6.77 15.76 1.25
CA THR A 5 -6.18 15.60 2.60
C THR A 5 -7.06 16.22 3.68
N SER A 6 -8.23 16.75 3.31
CA SER A 6 -9.11 17.44 4.24
C SER A 6 -9.75 16.49 5.25
N GLU A 7 -10.22 17.05 6.37
CA GLU A 7 -10.96 16.30 7.39
C GLU A 7 -12.16 15.55 6.79
N GLY A 8 -12.86 16.15 5.81
CA GLY A 8 -13.95 15.50 5.11
C GLY A 8 -13.54 14.26 4.29
N TYR A 9 -12.33 14.24 3.72
CA TYR A 9 -11.80 13.04 3.05
C TYR A 9 -11.42 11.96 4.07
N ILE A 10 -10.81 12.36 5.19
CA ILE A 10 -10.44 11.46 6.29
C ILE A 10 -11.69 10.79 6.86
N GLU A 11 -12.74 11.57 7.13
CA GLU A 11 -14.03 11.07 7.65
C GLU A 11 -14.68 10.08 6.69
N LYS A 12 -14.79 10.43 5.40
CA LYS A 12 -15.39 9.53 4.41
C LYS A 12 -14.58 8.25 4.24
N MET A 13 -13.25 8.34 4.20
CA MET A 13 -12.39 7.16 4.11
C MET A 13 -12.50 6.27 5.34
N ALA A 14 -12.51 6.85 6.54
CA ALA A 14 -12.70 6.12 7.78
C ALA A 14 -14.04 5.38 7.78
N SER A 15 -15.12 6.02 7.32
CA SER A 15 -16.43 5.38 7.14
C SER A 15 -16.36 4.20 6.18
N VAL A 16 -15.75 4.34 5.00
CA VAL A 16 -15.67 3.25 4.03
C VAL A 16 -14.83 2.08 4.55
N VAL A 17 -13.65 2.36 5.10
CA VAL A 17 -12.73 1.32 5.57
C VAL A 17 -13.30 0.60 6.78
N SER A 18 -13.93 1.30 7.73
CA SER A 18 -14.53 0.66 8.91
C SER A 18 -15.63 -0.34 8.52
N HIS A 19 -16.50 0.04 7.58
CA HIS A 19 -17.53 -0.87 7.05
C HIS A 19 -16.93 -2.03 6.24
N ALA A 20 -15.91 -1.77 5.43
CA ALA A 20 -15.24 -2.81 4.65
C ALA A 20 -14.49 -3.83 5.53
N MET A 21 -14.00 -3.39 6.69
CA MET A 21 -13.27 -4.22 7.65
C MET A 21 -14.17 -4.84 8.73
N LEU A 22 -15.45 -4.48 8.79
CA LEU A 22 -16.39 -5.06 9.76
C LEU A 22 -16.43 -6.60 9.76
N PRO A 23 -16.40 -7.33 8.63
CA PRO A 23 -16.36 -8.80 8.65
C PRO A 23 -14.97 -9.39 8.98
N SER A 24 -13.94 -8.56 9.20
CA SER A 24 -12.56 -8.99 9.36
C SER A 24 -12.27 -9.45 10.79
N VAL A 25 -12.05 -10.75 10.98
CA VAL A 25 -11.67 -11.36 12.27
C VAL A 25 -10.37 -10.75 12.81
N ILE A 26 -9.37 -10.55 11.94
CA ILE A 26 -8.07 -10.00 12.34
C ILE A 26 -8.16 -8.55 12.80
N TRP A 27 -9.05 -7.73 12.20
CA TRP A 27 -9.29 -6.37 12.72
C TRP A 27 -10.01 -6.39 14.06
N ALA A 28 -10.87 -7.39 14.31
CA ALA A 28 -11.48 -7.58 15.63
C ALA A 28 -10.43 -7.94 16.67
N LEU A 29 -9.45 -8.78 16.33
CA LEU A 29 -8.34 -9.10 17.23
C LEU A 29 -7.39 -7.92 17.44
N PHE A 30 -7.14 -7.12 16.39
CA PHE A 30 -6.24 -5.97 16.47
C PHE A 30 -6.72 -4.90 17.45
N PHE A 31 -8.01 -4.60 17.41
CA PHE A 31 -8.60 -3.44 18.09
C PHE A 31 -9.66 -3.80 19.12
N GLY A 32 -9.97 -5.09 19.29
CA GLY A 32 -10.88 -5.57 20.33
C GLY A 32 -10.23 -5.54 21.70
N SER A 33 -11.03 -5.22 22.72
CA SER A 33 -10.65 -5.41 24.12
C SER A 33 -10.74 -6.89 24.47
N GLY A 34 -9.61 -7.55 24.73
CA GLY A 34 -9.60 -8.95 25.16
C GLY A 34 -9.01 -9.10 26.55
N THR A 35 -9.83 -9.05 27.60
CA THR A 35 -9.61 -9.91 28.76
C THR A 35 -10.38 -11.19 28.53
N VAL A 36 -9.67 -12.25 28.15
CA VAL A 36 -10.24 -13.61 28.03
C VAL A 36 -10.70 -14.04 29.42
N GLY A 37 -11.99 -13.92 29.72
CA GLY A 37 -12.42 -14.18 31.10
C GLY A 37 -13.91 -14.11 31.46
N THR A 38 -14.86 -13.81 30.56
CA THR A 38 -16.30 -13.97 30.88
C THR A 38 -17.12 -14.12 29.59
N ASN A 39 -17.95 -15.16 29.53
CA ASN A 39 -18.73 -15.60 28.36
C ASN A 39 -19.89 -14.67 27.93
N SER A 40 -19.72 -13.34 27.89
CA SER A 40 -20.81 -12.39 27.53
C SER A 40 -20.43 -11.18 26.67
N ASP A 41 -19.16 -10.87 26.40
CA ASP A 41 -18.81 -9.54 25.87
C ASP A 41 -18.21 -9.58 24.45
N ALA A 42 -18.90 -10.25 23.51
CA ALA A 42 -18.61 -10.04 22.09
C ALA A 42 -19.12 -8.65 21.69
N TRP A 43 -18.21 -7.75 21.33
CA TRP A 43 -18.58 -6.40 20.86
C TRP A 43 -19.63 -6.48 19.75
N SER A 44 -20.64 -5.61 19.86
CA SER A 44 -21.59 -5.39 18.80
C SER A 44 -20.91 -4.84 17.54
N ASP A 45 -21.55 -5.04 16.38
CA ASP A 45 -21.04 -4.49 15.14
C ASP A 45 -20.93 -2.96 15.17
N GLU A 46 -21.81 -2.27 15.91
CA GLU A 46 -21.75 -0.81 16.08
C GLU A 46 -20.50 -0.39 16.87
N GLU A 47 -20.20 -1.07 17.98
CA GLU A 47 -18.98 -0.77 18.77
C GLU A 47 -17.72 -1.00 17.93
N ARG A 48 -17.65 -2.12 17.21
CA ARG A 48 -16.53 -2.42 16.30
C ARG A 48 -16.40 -1.36 15.22
N LEU A 49 -17.53 -0.93 14.64
CA LEU A 49 -17.55 0.08 13.61
C LEU A 49 -17.00 1.43 14.13
N GLN A 50 -17.44 1.87 15.31
CA GLN A 50 -16.95 3.10 15.93
C GLN A 50 -15.46 3.03 16.28
N THR A 51 -14.99 1.89 16.78
CA THR A 51 -13.56 1.68 17.05
C THR A 51 -12.74 1.71 15.76
N TYR A 52 -13.13 0.95 14.73
CA TYR A 52 -12.41 0.93 13.46
C TYR A 52 -12.40 2.30 12.80
N HIS A 53 -13.52 3.00 12.85
CA HIS A 53 -13.63 4.37 12.34
C HIS A 53 -12.62 5.30 13.03
N SER A 54 -12.59 5.29 14.36
CA SER A 54 -11.67 6.11 15.16
C SER A 54 -10.20 5.77 14.88
N MET A 55 -9.87 4.48 14.78
CA MET A 55 -8.52 4.02 14.48
C MET A 55 -8.06 4.45 13.07
N VAL A 56 -8.94 4.35 12.07
CA VAL A 56 -8.61 4.80 10.71
C VAL A 56 -8.42 6.32 10.66
N LYS A 57 -9.26 7.10 11.37
CA LYS A 57 -9.06 8.56 11.47
C LYS A 57 -7.71 8.88 12.08
N GLU A 58 -7.37 8.29 13.22
CA GLU A 58 -6.08 8.52 13.89
C GLU A 58 -4.89 8.12 13.01
N PHE A 59 -5.02 7.04 12.25
CA PHE A 59 -4.00 6.60 11.31
C PHE A 59 -3.78 7.60 10.16
N LEU A 60 -4.85 8.24 9.67
CA LEU A 60 -4.82 9.16 8.54
C LEU A 60 -4.49 10.61 8.93
N LEU A 61 -4.52 10.96 10.22
CA LEU A 61 -4.19 12.31 10.67
C LEU A 61 -2.76 12.70 10.23
N PRO A 62 -2.56 13.91 9.69
CA PRO A 62 -1.23 14.40 9.33
C PRO A 62 -0.27 14.31 10.51
N ARG A 63 0.89 13.68 10.29
CA ARG A 63 2.00 13.65 11.24
C ARG A 63 3.13 14.51 10.69
N ALA A 64 3.90 15.14 11.58
CA ALA A 64 5.05 15.94 11.16
C ALA A 64 5.97 15.13 10.23
N GLY A 65 6.13 15.62 8.99
CA GLY A 65 6.96 14.99 7.96
C GLY A 65 6.29 13.90 7.10
N SER A 66 4.99 13.62 7.26
CA SER A 66 4.23 12.70 6.38
C SER A 66 3.21 13.49 5.55
N SER A 67 3.25 13.36 4.22
CA SER A 67 2.29 13.97 3.29
C SER A 67 1.35 12.93 2.68
N ALA A 68 0.66 12.20 3.55
CA ALA A 68 -0.39 11.28 3.14
C ALA A 68 -1.51 12.00 2.40
N PHE A 69 -2.07 11.37 1.37
CA PHE A 69 -3.30 11.83 0.72
C PHE A 69 -4.25 10.67 0.44
N ILE A 70 -5.52 11.01 0.22
CA ILE A 70 -6.60 10.06 -0.05
C ILE A 70 -7.06 10.25 -1.48
N ALA A 71 -7.10 9.17 -2.26
CA ALA A 71 -7.73 9.13 -3.57
C ALA A 71 -9.11 8.47 -3.45
N GLU A 72 -10.12 9.05 -4.09
CA GLU A 72 -11.48 8.49 -4.13
C GLU A 72 -11.99 8.35 -5.57
N ALA A 73 -12.88 7.39 -5.77
CA ALA A 73 -13.64 7.26 -7.00
C ALA A 73 -15.12 6.94 -6.74
N GLY A 74 -15.99 7.61 -7.50
CA GLY A 74 -17.42 7.33 -7.50
C GLY A 74 -18.09 7.73 -6.18
N ASP A 75 -17.73 8.91 -5.65
CA ASP A 75 -18.14 9.37 -4.33
C ASP A 75 -17.79 8.33 -3.26
N PHE A 76 -16.51 7.96 -3.16
CA PHE A 76 -16.03 6.95 -2.22
C PHE A 76 -16.65 5.56 -2.42
N SER A 77 -17.11 5.21 -3.62
CA SER A 77 -17.37 3.81 -3.97
C SER A 77 -16.10 2.95 -3.81
N ALA A 78 -14.93 3.55 -4.05
CA ALA A 78 -13.65 3.08 -3.56
C ALA A 78 -12.78 4.26 -3.12
N CYS A 79 -11.87 4.02 -2.18
CA CYS A 79 -10.89 4.98 -1.73
C CYS A 79 -9.57 4.30 -1.33
N ALA A 80 -8.45 5.00 -1.48
CA ALA A 80 -7.13 4.53 -1.10
C ALA A 80 -6.32 5.66 -0.44
N SER A 81 -5.50 5.33 0.55
CA SER A 81 -4.54 6.28 1.13
C SER A 81 -3.13 5.96 0.67
N TRP A 82 -2.44 7.01 0.25
CA TRP A 82 -1.14 6.95 -0.40
C TRP A 82 -0.16 7.85 0.34
N TRP A 83 1.04 7.33 0.60
CA TRP A 83 2.18 8.14 1.05
C TRP A 83 3.20 8.21 -0.08
N PRO A 84 3.46 9.40 -0.65
CA PRO A 84 4.43 9.56 -1.73
C PRO A 84 5.88 9.42 -1.23
N PRO A 85 6.84 9.27 -2.17
CA PRO A 85 8.27 9.38 -1.88
C PRO A 85 8.57 10.62 -1.03
N GLY A 86 9.50 10.47 -0.09
CA GLY A 86 9.83 11.51 0.87
C GLY A 86 8.89 11.57 2.09
N SER A 87 7.73 10.92 2.10
CA SER A 87 6.80 10.98 3.25
C SER A 87 7.16 10.07 4.43
N HIS A 88 8.15 9.18 4.23
CA HIS A 88 8.47 8.16 5.21
C HIS A 88 9.49 8.66 6.22
N GLN A 89 9.24 8.35 7.49
CA GLN A 89 10.24 8.54 8.54
C GLN A 89 11.22 7.35 8.55
N PRO A 90 12.48 7.57 8.95
CA PRO A 90 13.42 6.48 9.20
C PRO A 90 12.84 5.46 10.17
N PRO A 91 13.15 4.15 9.98
CA PRO A 91 12.90 3.14 11.00
C PRO A 91 13.48 3.63 12.33
N LYS A 92 12.68 3.55 13.41
CA LYS A 92 13.08 4.00 14.74
C LYS A 92 14.23 3.18 15.33
N ASP A 93 14.50 2.02 14.74
CA ASP A 93 15.47 1.02 15.21
C ASP A 93 16.60 0.80 14.20
N LEU A 94 17.16 1.84 13.58
CA LEU A 94 18.50 1.69 13.00
C LEU A 94 19.49 1.89 14.14
N PRO A 95 20.06 0.81 14.74
CA PRO A 95 21.15 1.01 15.68
C PRO A 95 22.34 1.57 14.89
N PRO A 96 23.20 2.42 15.49
CA PRO A 96 24.61 2.43 15.09
C PRO A 96 25.09 0.98 15.09
N GLN A 97 25.99 0.63 14.18
CA GLN A 97 26.39 -0.73 13.88
C GLN A 97 27.11 -1.46 15.05
N GLU A 98 26.47 -1.62 16.21
CA GLU A 98 26.98 -2.30 17.40
C GLU A 98 25.77 -2.65 18.31
N ASP A 99 25.66 -3.95 18.62
CA ASP A 99 24.81 -4.60 19.63
C ASP A 99 23.29 -4.74 19.35
N LEU A 100 23.00 -5.62 18.38
CA LEU A 100 21.67 -6.06 17.94
C LEU A 100 20.95 -7.04 18.90
N HIS A 101 21.57 -7.48 20.00
CA HIS A 101 21.01 -8.54 20.85
C HIS A 101 20.28 -8.04 22.10
N ASP A 102 20.69 -6.91 22.68
CA ASP A 102 20.20 -6.49 24.01
C ASP A 102 18.99 -5.53 24.00
N LEU A 103 18.66 -4.93 22.84
CA LEU A 103 17.60 -3.92 22.74
C LEU A 103 16.20 -4.48 22.39
N LEU A 104 16.09 -5.78 22.08
CA LEU A 104 14.82 -6.40 21.69
C LEU A 104 13.94 -6.79 22.90
N GLU A 105 14.48 -6.81 24.12
CA GLU A 105 13.77 -7.28 25.32
C GLU A 105 13.19 -6.16 26.21
N GLN A 106 13.47 -4.88 25.94
CA GLN A 106 13.03 -3.78 26.80
C GLN A 106 12.20 -2.75 26.06
N GLN A 107 10.92 -3.05 25.81
CA GLN A 107 9.90 -1.99 25.81
C GLN A 107 8.63 -2.46 26.51
N PRO A 108 8.28 -1.89 27.68
CA PRO A 108 6.92 -1.95 28.19
C PRO A 108 6.04 -1.03 27.34
N GLN A 109 5.12 -1.62 26.57
CA GLN A 109 4.04 -0.89 25.88
C GLN A 109 2.84 -0.75 26.82
N GLU A 110 2.97 0.12 27.82
CA GLU A 110 1.81 0.67 28.51
C GLU A 110 1.41 1.98 27.81
N GLY A 111 0.22 2.01 27.21
CA GLY A 111 -0.43 3.27 26.83
C GLY A 111 -0.79 3.47 25.35
N LYS A 112 -1.57 2.55 24.76
CA LYS A 112 -2.69 2.81 23.82
C LYS A 112 -3.26 1.47 23.40
N GLY A 113 -4.58 1.36 23.30
CA GLY A 113 -5.32 0.09 23.18
C GLY A 113 -5.13 -0.69 21.86
N THR A 114 -3.89 -0.94 21.43
CA THR A 114 -3.55 -1.86 20.34
C THR A 114 -3.20 -3.22 20.93
N SER A 115 -3.76 -4.29 20.37
CA SER A 115 -3.49 -5.65 20.85
C SER A 115 -2.01 -6.03 20.72
N LYS A 116 -1.55 -6.96 21.56
CA LYS A 116 -0.21 -7.58 21.44
C LYS A 116 0.01 -8.18 20.05
N LEU A 117 -1.05 -8.71 19.44
CA LEU A 117 -1.03 -9.27 18.10
C LEU A 117 -0.68 -8.21 17.04
N LEU A 118 -1.33 -7.04 17.08
CA LEU A 118 -1.01 -5.93 16.17
C LEU A 118 0.44 -5.47 16.35
N ALA A 119 0.90 -5.29 17.60
CA ALA A 119 2.28 -4.88 17.87
C ALA A 119 3.31 -5.91 17.37
N ALA A 120 3.01 -7.20 17.46
CA ALA A 120 3.86 -8.26 16.93
C ALA A 120 3.93 -8.21 15.39
N PHE A 121 2.80 -8.02 14.71
CA PHE A 121 2.77 -7.82 13.27
C PHE A 121 3.54 -6.57 12.83
N GLU A 122 3.34 -5.43 13.49
CA GLU A 122 4.03 -4.18 13.17
C GLU A 122 5.55 -4.34 13.26
N ARG A 123 6.05 -5.03 14.28
CA ARG A 123 7.48 -5.34 14.45
C ARG A 123 8.02 -6.16 13.29
N GLU A 124 7.36 -7.27 12.95
CA GLU A 124 7.81 -8.15 11.88
C GLU A 124 7.72 -7.47 10.51
N ILE A 125 6.61 -6.77 10.22
CA ILE A 125 6.47 -5.96 9.00
C ILE A 125 7.58 -4.92 8.91
N GLN A 126 7.91 -4.23 10.01
CA GLN A 126 8.93 -3.20 10.01
C GLN A 126 10.31 -3.77 9.69
N LYS A 127 10.63 -5.00 10.14
CA LYS A 127 11.83 -5.73 9.71
C LYS A 127 11.82 -5.95 8.20
N VAL A 128 10.73 -6.50 7.64
CA VAL A 128 10.62 -6.76 6.20
C VAL A 128 10.74 -5.47 5.38
N LYS A 129 10.03 -4.42 5.80
CA LYS A 129 10.05 -3.12 5.14
C LYS A 129 11.46 -2.51 5.18
N THR A 130 12.16 -2.65 6.31
CA THR A 130 13.53 -2.14 6.46
C THR A 130 14.49 -2.91 5.54
N GLU A 131 14.42 -4.24 5.57
CA GLU A 131 15.27 -5.14 4.79
C GLU A 131 15.07 -4.97 3.28
N LEU A 132 13.81 -4.92 2.80
CA LEU A 132 13.50 -5.04 1.37
C LEU A 132 13.21 -3.72 0.66
N ILE A 133 12.76 -2.69 1.38
CA ILE A 133 12.43 -1.38 0.83
C ILE A 133 13.38 -0.30 1.32
N TRP A 134 13.54 -0.14 2.64
CA TRP A 134 14.30 0.98 3.19
C TRP A 134 15.79 0.90 2.84
N SER A 135 16.40 -0.28 2.98
CA SER A 135 17.83 -0.51 2.69
C SER A 135 18.23 -0.10 1.27
N ARG A 136 17.30 -0.24 0.31
CA ARG A 136 17.56 -0.01 -1.12
C ARG A 136 17.05 1.34 -1.62
N TYR A 137 15.92 1.81 -1.10
CA TYR A 137 15.23 2.99 -1.62
C TYR A 137 15.19 4.14 -0.60
N GLY A 138 15.55 3.92 0.66
CA GLY A 138 15.42 4.93 1.72
C GLY A 138 13.99 5.46 1.77
N ARG A 139 13.82 6.78 1.59
CA ARG A 139 12.51 7.45 1.55
C ARG A 139 11.86 7.45 0.16
N GLU A 140 12.54 6.91 -0.85
CA GLU A 140 12.17 7.03 -2.27
C GLU A 140 11.27 5.89 -2.76
N PHE A 141 10.14 5.71 -2.10
CA PHE A 141 9.11 4.73 -2.48
C PHE A 141 7.71 5.23 -2.16
N TRP A 142 6.72 4.70 -2.87
CA TRP A 142 5.30 4.92 -2.57
C TRP A 142 4.79 3.89 -1.56
N HIS A 143 3.87 4.27 -0.68
CA HIS A 143 3.18 3.33 0.21
C HIS A 143 1.68 3.41 0.01
N LEU A 144 1.07 2.29 -0.37
CA LEU A 144 -0.37 2.12 -0.32
C LEU A 144 -0.74 1.61 1.09
N ALA A 145 -1.27 2.50 1.92
CA ALA A 145 -1.47 2.23 3.33
C ALA A 145 -2.83 1.61 3.64
N LEU A 146 -3.90 2.11 3.02
CA LEU A 146 -5.25 1.57 3.16
C LEU A 146 -5.95 1.57 1.79
N LEU A 147 -6.77 0.56 1.55
CA LEU A 147 -7.67 0.46 0.39
C LEU A 147 -9.04 -0.01 0.88
N GLY A 148 -10.09 0.74 0.53
CA GLY A 148 -11.46 0.44 0.90
C GLY A 148 -12.38 0.50 -0.32
N ARG A 149 -13.38 -0.38 -0.33
CA ARG A 149 -14.53 -0.33 -1.24
C ARG A 149 -15.78 -0.31 -0.38
N ASP A 150 -16.69 0.63 -0.60
CA ASP A 150 -17.87 0.76 0.26
C ASP A 150 -18.83 -0.41 0.03
N PRO A 151 -19.03 -1.32 1.01
CA PRO A 151 -19.93 -2.47 0.85
C PRO A 151 -21.41 -2.06 0.83
N ARG A 152 -21.75 -0.83 1.25
CA ARG A 152 -23.12 -0.31 1.31
C ARG A 152 -23.61 0.19 -0.05
N LYS A 153 -22.70 0.55 -0.97
CA LYS A 153 -23.06 1.05 -2.30
C LYS A 153 -23.39 -0.11 -3.25
N LYS A 154 -24.68 -0.24 -3.61
CA LYS A 154 -25.20 -1.27 -4.52
C LYS A 154 -26.01 -0.62 -5.67
N PRO A 155 -25.78 -1.00 -6.95
CA PRO A 155 -24.76 -1.94 -7.39
C PRO A 155 -23.35 -1.37 -7.24
N ALA A 156 -22.37 -2.25 -7.06
CA ALA A 156 -21.01 -1.81 -6.84
C ALA A 156 -20.43 -1.21 -8.14
N LEU A 157 -19.90 0.03 -8.07
CA LEU A 157 -19.38 0.72 -9.24
C LEU A 157 -18.19 -0.04 -9.86
N ARG A 158 -18.34 -0.43 -11.13
CA ARG A 158 -17.29 -1.13 -11.88
C ARG A 158 -16.09 -0.22 -12.09
N GLY A 159 -14.88 -0.77 -11.94
CA GLY A 159 -13.64 -0.03 -12.13
C GLY A 159 -13.23 0.92 -11.00
N ALA A 160 -14.05 1.10 -9.95
CA ALA A 160 -13.75 2.04 -8.86
C ALA A 160 -12.40 1.77 -8.17
N VAL A 161 -12.07 0.50 -7.90
CA VAL A 161 -10.77 0.12 -7.32
C VAL A 161 -9.62 0.46 -8.27
N ARG A 162 -9.74 0.13 -9.56
CA ARG A 162 -8.73 0.48 -10.57
C ARG A 162 -8.55 1.99 -10.66
N ALA A 163 -9.62 2.76 -10.54
CA ALA A 163 -9.58 4.23 -10.64
C ALA A 163 -8.80 4.90 -9.49
N VAL A 164 -8.70 4.27 -8.31
CA VAL A 164 -7.91 4.79 -7.18
C VAL A 164 -6.51 4.18 -7.06
N LEU A 165 -6.20 3.17 -7.87
CA LEU A 165 -4.90 2.50 -7.90
C LEU A 165 -4.06 2.89 -9.13
N GLN A 166 -4.63 2.75 -10.33
CA GLN A 166 -3.89 2.84 -11.59
C GLN A 166 -3.14 4.16 -11.77
N PRO A 167 -3.70 5.34 -11.46
CA PRO A 167 -2.98 6.61 -11.65
C PRO A 167 -1.66 6.67 -10.86
N PHE A 168 -1.63 6.13 -9.64
CA PHE A 168 -0.44 6.14 -8.78
C PHE A 168 0.52 5.00 -9.12
N ILE A 169 0.02 3.89 -9.65
CA ILE A 169 0.86 2.85 -10.26
C ILE A 169 1.61 3.43 -11.46
N ASP A 170 0.90 4.10 -12.37
CA ASP A 170 1.47 4.70 -13.57
C ASP A 170 2.48 5.80 -13.20
N GLN A 171 2.15 6.62 -12.19
CA GLN A 171 3.05 7.64 -11.68
C GLN A 171 4.32 7.04 -11.05
N ALA A 172 4.19 6.06 -10.15
CA ALA A 172 5.35 5.41 -9.55
C ALA A 172 6.25 4.74 -10.60
N ALA A 173 5.65 4.14 -11.63
CA ALA A 173 6.37 3.57 -12.77
C ALA A 173 7.12 4.64 -13.57
N ALA A 174 6.50 5.79 -13.85
CA ALA A 174 7.13 6.91 -14.54
C ALA A 174 8.29 7.52 -13.73
N GLU A 175 8.17 7.56 -12.41
CA GLU A 175 9.20 8.03 -11.48
C GLU A 175 10.31 6.98 -11.23
N GLY A 176 10.12 5.74 -11.69
CA GLY A 176 11.04 4.63 -11.42
C GLY A 176 11.09 4.25 -9.93
N LYS A 177 9.99 4.45 -9.19
CA LYS A 177 9.91 4.22 -7.73
C LYS A 177 9.04 2.98 -7.44
N PRO A 178 9.41 2.14 -6.46
CA PRO A 178 8.59 1.00 -6.08
C PRO A 178 7.39 1.42 -5.22
N ILE A 179 6.40 0.54 -5.13
CA ILE A 179 5.27 0.69 -4.22
C ILE A 179 5.26 -0.44 -3.19
N TRP A 180 5.31 -0.08 -1.91
CA TRP A 180 5.16 -0.99 -0.77
C TRP A 180 3.71 -1.07 -0.31
N LEU A 181 3.29 -2.25 0.15
CA LEU A 181 2.11 -2.43 1.00
C LEU A 181 2.23 -3.69 1.87
N ALA A 182 1.37 -3.75 2.89
CA ALA A 182 1.09 -4.99 3.61
C ALA A 182 -0.42 -5.15 3.78
N THR A 183 -0.94 -6.37 3.71
CA THR A 183 -2.38 -6.63 3.87
C THR A 183 -2.66 -7.88 4.69
N THR A 184 -3.74 -7.86 5.47
CA THR A 184 -4.28 -9.01 6.22
C THR A 184 -5.37 -9.75 5.45
N SER A 185 -5.79 -9.27 4.28
CA SER A 185 -6.89 -9.83 3.52
C SER A 185 -6.37 -10.64 2.33
N ALA A 186 -6.66 -11.95 2.31
CA ALA A 186 -6.31 -12.81 1.19
C ALA A 186 -6.98 -12.34 -0.12
N HIS A 187 -8.22 -11.85 -0.02
CA HIS A 187 -8.91 -11.26 -1.16
C HIS A 187 -8.20 -10.00 -1.68
N ALA A 188 -7.74 -9.11 -0.78
CA ALA A 188 -6.99 -7.93 -1.19
C ALA A 188 -5.62 -8.30 -1.80
N ARG A 189 -4.92 -9.29 -1.24
CA ARG A 189 -3.68 -9.85 -1.82
C ARG A 189 -3.91 -10.24 -3.28
N ASP A 190 -4.97 -10.98 -3.58
CA ASP A 190 -5.25 -11.46 -4.93
C ASP A 190 -5.58 -10.32 -5.90
N ILE A 191 -6.21 -9.25 -5.42
CA ILE A 191 -6.36 -8.00 -6.17
C ILE A 191 -5.00 -7.40 -6.48
N TYR A 192 -4.11 -7.26 -5.49
CA TYR A 192 -2.78 -6.68 -5.71
C TYR A 192 -1.93 -7.51 -6.67
N LEU A 193 -2.00 -8.85 -6.59
CA LEU A 193 -1.37 -9.75 -7.56
C LEU A 193 -1.85 -9.47 -8.99
N HIS A 194 -3.16 -9.24 -9.19
CA HIS A 194 -3.71 -8.88 -10.50
C HIS A 194 -3.14 -7.55 -11.06
N PHE A 195 -2.79 -6.60 -10.19
CA PHE A 195 -2.13 -5.36 -10.59
C PHE A 195 -0.60 -5.48 -10.71
N GLY A 196 -0.03 -6.66 -10.49
CA GLY A 196 1.40 -6.92 -10.68
C GLY A 196 2.27 -6.75 -9.44
N TRP A 197 1.69 -6.52 -8.25
CA TRP A 197 2.46 -6.62 -7.02
C TRP A 197 3.01 -8.02 -6.86
N GLN A 198 4.22 -8.12 -6.33
CA GLN A 198 4.87 -9.38 -6.00
C GLN A 198 4.77 -9.62 -4.50
N LEU A 199 4.39 -10.83 -4.10
CA LEU A 199 4.49 -11.27 -2.71
C LEU A 199 5.97 -11.45 -2.37
N VAL A 200 6.48 -10.65 -1.42
CA VAL A 200 7.90 -10.70 -1.02
C VAL A 200 8.13 -11.38 0.33
N ARG A 201 7.12 -11.35 1.22
CA ARG A 201 7.13 -12.12 2.47
C ARG A 201 5.71 -12.34 2.99
N THR A 202 5.48 -13.50 3.59
CA THR A 202 4.31 -13.72 4.45
C THR A 202 4.80 -13.66 5.90
N VAL A 203 4.22 -12.77 6.68
CA VAL A 203 4.43 -12.68 8.13
C VAL A 203 3.29 -13.45 8.79
N THR A 204 3.64 -14.38 9.68
CA THR A 204 2.66 -15.17 10.44
C THR A 204 2.84 -14.91 11.92
N VAL A 205 1.78 -14.48 12.60
CA VAL A 205 1.75 -14.29 14.05
C VAL A 205 0.48 -14.94 14.59
N GLU A 206 0.63 -15.83 15.57
CA GLU A 206 -0.49 -16.55 16.21
C GLU A 206 -1.46 -17.21 15.19
N GLY A 207 -0.91 -17.75 14.09
CA GLY A 207 -1.70 -18.41 13.04
C GLY A 207 -2.40 -17.47 12.05
N HIS A 208 -2.29 -16.16 12.23
CA HIS A 208 -2.78 -15.16 11.29
C HIS A 208 -1.69 -14.72 10.32
N ASN A 209 -2.08 -14.37 9.09
CA ASN A 209 -1.14 -13.98 8.04
C ASN A 209 -1.29 -12.51 7.65
N GLN A 210 -0.15 -11.87 7.39
CA GLN A 210 -0.05 -10.64 6.61
C GLN A 210 0.89 -10.84 5.43
N TRP A 211 0.48 -10.35 4.26
CA TRP A 211 1.24 -10.43 3.03
C TRP A 211 1.94 -9.09 2.77
N CYS A 212 3.26 -9.09 2.84
CA CYS A 212 4.10 -7.97 2.44
C CYS A 212 4.35 -8.03 0.94
N MET A 213 4.06 -6.95 0.23
CA MET A 213 4.10 -6.94 -1.24
C MET A 213 4.80 -5.70 -1.78
N ILE A 214 5.51 -5.87 -2.91
CA ILE A 214 6.17 -4.79 -3.63
C ILE A 214 5.74 -4.80 -5.10
N LEU A 215 5.33 -3.65 -5.62
CA LEU A 215 5.27 -3.41 -7.05
C LEU A 215 6.56 -2.71 -7.47
N PHE A 216 7.42 -3.42 -8.19
CA PHE A 216 8.65 -2.84 -8.73
C PHE A 216 8.35 -2.02 -9.98
N PRO A 217 9.07 -0.90 -10.19
CA PRO A 217 8.98 -0.19 -11.46
C PRO A 217 9.43 -1.11 -12.60
N PRO A 218 8.89 -0.95 -13.83
CA PRO A 218 9.30 -1.73 -14.96
C PRO A 218 10.81 -1.57 -15.21
N SER A 219 11.52 -2.68 -15.40
CA SER A 219 12.95 -2.67 -15.71
C SER A 219 13.22 -1.87 -16.99
N GLN A 220 14.17 -0.93 -16.95
CA GLN A 220 14.56 -0.11 -18.11
C GLN A 220 15.11 -0.94 -19.29
N ASP A 221 15.46 -2.21 -19.06
CA ASP A 221 15.90 -3.14 -20.11
C ASP A 221 14.78 -3.57 -21.08
N SER A 222 13.51 -3.38 -20.71
CA SER A 222 12.37 -3.79 -21.53
C SER A 222 12.07 -2.83 -22.69
N THR A 223 12.41 -1.55 -22.56
CA THR A 223 12.21 -0.51 -23.58
C THR A 223 13.27 -0.56 -24.68
N SER A 224 14.49 -1.01 -24.38
CA SER A 224 15.55 -1.22 -25.37
C SER A 224 15.27 -2.40 -26.31
N LYS A 225 14.57 -3.44 -25.82
CA LYS A 225 14.19 -4.62 -26.64
C LYS A 225 13.07 -4.34 -27.64
N ARG A 226 12.15 -3.40 -27.37
CA ARG A 226 11.13 -2.99 -28.37
C ARG A 226 11.72 -2.14 -29.49
N CYS A 227 12.66 -1.24 -29.18
CA CYS A 227 13.28 -0.39 -30.19
C CYS A 227 14.29 -1.16 -31.08
N SER A 228 14.93 -2.20 -30.55
CA SER A 228 15.82 -3.08 -31.33
C SER A 228 15.10 -4.11 -32.19
N MET A 229 13.87 -4.53 -31.84
CA MET A 229 13.06 -5.40 -32.73
C MET A 229 12.51 -4.64 -33.94
N LEU A 230 12.06 -3.40 -33.78
CA LEU A 230 11.62 -2.56 -34.92
C LEU A 230 12.77 -2.19 -35.87
N LYS A 231 14.03 -2.15 -35.40
CA LYS A 231 15.22 -1.96 -36.26
C LYS A 231 15.77 -3.26 -36.88
N ARG A 232 15.33 -4.43 -36.44
CA ARG A 232 15.70 -5.73 -37.02
C ARG A 232 14.71 -6.25 -38.06
N SER A 233 13.44 -5.81 -38.00
CA SER A 233 12.42 -6.17 -39.00
C SER A 233 12.54 -5.42 -40.34
N MET A 234 13.49 -4.48 -40.46
CA MET A 234 13.78 -3.72 -41.70
C MET A 234 15.07 -4.17 -42.41
N ARG A 235 15.63 -5.34 -42.07
CA ARG A 235 16.87 -5.86 -42.69
C ARG A 235 16.74 -7.23 -43.39
N TYR A 236 15.54 -7.79 -43.50
CA TYR A 236 15.27 -8.98 -44.32
C TYR A 236 13.97 -8.77 -45.10
N GLY A 237 14.12 -8.27 -46.32
CA GLY A 237 13.05 -8.03 -47.28
C GLY A 237 13.64 -7.25 -48.45
N GLY A 238 14.03 -7.97 -49.50
CA GLY A 238 14.78 -7.43 -50.63
C GLY A 238 14.01 -6.41 -51.48
N LEU A 239 14.82 -5.63 -52.20
CA LEU A 239 14.56 -4.93 -53.46
C LEU A 239 13.16 -4.32 -53.69
N GLY A 240 13.09 -3.00 -53.63
CA GLY A 240 12.03 -2.23 -54.26
C GLY A 240 12.05 -0.76 -53.83
N GLU A 241 12.56 0.10 -54.71
CA GLU A 241 12.37 1.56 -54.76
C GLU A 241 13.06 2.44 -53.70
N LEU A 242 14.20 2.99 -54.13
CA LEU A 242 14.78 4.24 -53.65
C LEU A 242 13.82 5.39 -53.99
N VAL A 243 13.15 5.96 -52.98
CA VAL A 243 12.72 7.36 -53.04
C VAL A 243 13.62 8.17 -52.12
N ASN A 244 14.40 9.01 -52.78
CA ASN A 244 15.30 10.00 -52.23
C ASN A 244 14.49 11.19 -51.68
N CYS A 245 14.68 11.55 -50.42
CA CYS A 245 14.54 12.94 -49.96
C CYS A 245 15.56 13.19 -48.84
N ARG A 246 16.74 13.58 -49.28
CA ARG A 246 17.81 14.18 -48.48
C ARG A 246 17.46 15.65 -48.20
N GLU A 247 17.87 16.10 -47.01
CA GLU A 247 18.24 17.48 -46.66
C GLU A 247 17.14 18.56 -46.60
N GLN A 248 16.91 19.09 -45.39
CA GLN A 248 17.34 20.46 -45.10
C GLN A 248 17.76 20.64 -43.64
N VAL A 249 18.92 21.30 -43.53
CA VAL A 249 19.70 21.68 -42.36
C VAL A 249 19.31 23.12 -41.98
N GLU A 250 19.31 23.40 -40.67
CA GLU A 250 19.48 24.69 -39.97
C GLU A 250 18.86 25.98 -40.54
N GLN A 251 17.96 26.57 -39.76
CA GLN A 251 18.17 27.86 -39.08
C GLN A 251 17.27 27.97 -37.85
#